data_AF-A0A849WTM4-F1
#
_entry.id   AF-A0A849WTM4-F1
#
_cell.length_a   1.000
_cell.length_b   1.000
_cell.length_c   1.000
_cell.angle_alpha   90.00
_cell.angle_beta   90.00
_cell.angle_gamma   90.00
#
_symmetry.space_group_name_H-M   'P 1'
#
loop_
_entity.id
_entity.type
_entity.pdbx_description
1 polymer ?
#
loop_
_entity_poly.entity_id
_entity_poly.type
_entity_poly.pdbx_seq_one_letter_code
_entity_poly.pdbx_strand_id
1 'polypeptide(L)' 'MEKKKIFIIDTNVVLFDPHAIFKFEEHDVVIPLVVA' A
#
# COMPACT_ATOMS: atom_id res chain seq x y z
N MET A 1 7.30 1.83 21.96
CA MET A 1 6.19 1.61 21.01
C MET A 1 6.58 2.25 19.70
N GLU A 2 6.86 1.45 18.67
CA GLU A 2 7.05 1.99 17.32
C GLU A 2 5.74 2.61 16.81
N LYS A 3 5.85 3.73 16.08
CA LYS A 3 4.70 4.39 15.48
C LYS A 3 4.31 3.66 14.20
N LYS A 4 3.03 3.29 14.10
CA LYS A 4 2.42 2.82 12.85
C LYS A 4 2.58 3.88 11.76
N LYS A 5 3.06 3.49 10.59
CA LYS A 5 3.23 4.36 9.41
C LYS A 5 2.14 4.07 8.39
N ILE A 6 1.90 5.06 7.52
CA ILE A 6 0.98 4.94 6.38
C ILE A 6 1.81 4.93 5.10
N PHE A 7 1.61 3.91 4.27
CA PHE A 7 2.22 3.79 2.95
C PHE A 7 1.16 4.00 1.87
N ILE A 8 1.51 4.80 0.87
CA ILE A 8 0.67 4.99 -0.31
C ILE A 8 1.28 4.15 -1.43
N ILE A 9 0.52 3.18 -1.92
CA ILE A 9 0.94 2.28 -2.99
C ILE A 9 0.19 2.65 -4.27
N ASP A 10 0.95 3.03 -5.31
CA ASP A 10 0.41 3.26 -6.65
C ASP A 10 -0.10 1.94 -7.25
N THR A 11 -1.16 2.05 -8.05
CA THR A 11 -1.62 1.01 -8.97
C THR A 11 -0.49 0.36 -9.77
N ASN A 12 0.53 1.10 -10.21
CA ASN A 12 1.68 0.51 -10.93
C ASN A 12 2.40 -0.58 -10.15
N VAL A 13 2.55 -0.40 -8.83
CA VAL A 13 3.19 -1.38 -7.95
C VAL A 13 2.30 -2.61 -7.79
N VAL A 14 0.98 -2.41 -7.64
CA VAL A 14 -0.01 -3.51 -7.53
C VAL A 14 -0.12 -4.29 -8.84
N LEU A 15 -0.05 -3.62 -9.99
CA LEU A 15 -0.09 -4.26 -11.31
C LEU A 15 1.16 -5.10 -11.58
N PHE A 16 2.32 -4.66 -11.09
CA PHE A 16 3.57 -5.41 -11.22
C PHE A 16 3.66 -6.58 -10.22
N ASP A 17 3.29 -6.34 -8.96
CA ASP A 17 3.26 -7.35 -7.89
C ASP A 17 2.00 -7.17 -7.03
N PRO A 18 0.95 -7.97 -7.27
CA PRO A 18 -0.29 -7.92 -6.48
C PRO A 18 -0.07 -8.24 -4.99
N HIS A 19 1.01 -8.95 -4.65
CA HIS A 19 1.33 -9.29 -3.26
C HIS A 19 2.06 -8.18 -2.51
N ALA A 20 2.46 -7.09 -3.18
CA ALA A 20 3.17 -5.98 -2.55
C ALA A 20 2.40 -5.37 -1.36
N ILE A 21 1.06 -5.39 -1.40
CA ILE A 21 0.20 -4.86 -0.34
C ILE A 21 0.32 -5.63 0.99
N PHE A 22 0.74 -6.91 0.94
CA PHE A 22 0.88 -7.76 2.13
C PHE A 22 2.26 -7.64 2.79
N LYS A 23 3.22 -6.94 2.16
CA LYS A 23 4.59 -6.79 2.68
C LYS A 23 4.70 -5.77 3.82
N PHE A 24 3.59 -5.14 4.21
CA PHE A 24 3.53 -4.04 5.16
C PHE A 24 2.65 -4.38 6.38
N GLU A 25 2.72 -5.62 6.89
CA GLU A 25 1.82 -6.16 7.92
C GLU A 25 1.65 -5.27 9.17
N GLU A 26 2.71 -4.56 9.58
CA GLU A 26 2.70 -3.67 10.75
C GLU A 26 2.24 -2.24 10.44
N HIS A 27 1.87 -1.94 9.19
CA HIS A 27 1.62 -0.59 8.70
C HIS A 27 0.32 -0.50 7.91
N ASP A 28 -0.27 0.70 7.86
CA ASP A 28 -1.46 0.91 7.05
C ASP A 28 -1.06 1.14 5.59
N VAL A 29 -1.77 0.51 4.66
CA VAL A 29 -1.56 0.63 3.22
C VAL A 29 -2.77 1.29 2.58
N VAL A 30 -2.54 2.34 1.82
CA VAL A 30 -3.56 3.07 1.05
C VAL A 30 -3.26 2.90 -0.43
N ILE A 31 -4.25 2.41 -1.17
CA ILE A 31 -4.21 2.36 -2.64
C ILE A 31 -5.07 3.52 -3.14
N PRO A 32 -4.49 4.52 -3.84
CA PRO A 32 -5.27 5.60 -4.43
C PRO A 32 -6.27 5.04 -5.44
N LEU A 33 -7.55 5.32 -5.21
CA LEU A 33 -8.62 4.96 -6.14
C LEU A 33 -9.01 6.23 -6.88
N VAL A 34 -8.55 6.36 -8.12
CA VAL A 34 -8.87 7.51 -8.96
C VAL A 34 -10.22 7.23 -9.63
N VAL A 35 -11.23 8.05 -9.33
CA VAL A 35 -12.49 8.08 -10.08
C VAL A 35 -12.37 9.24 -11.07
N ALA A 36 -12.31 8.91 -12.35
CA ALA A 36 -12.28 9.88 -13.45
C ALA A 36 -13.69 10.30 -13.87
#